data_AF-A0A3M7S0X6-F1
#
_entry.id   AF-A0A3M7S0X6-F1
#
_cell.length_a   1.000
_cell.length_b   1.000
_cell.length_c   1.000
_cell.angle_alpha   90.00
_cell.angle_beta   90.00
_cell.angle_gamma   90.00
#
_symmetry.space_group_name_H-M   'P 1'
#
loop_
_entity.id
_entity.type
_entity.pdbx_description
1 polymer ?
#
loop_
_entity_poly.entity_id
_entity_poly.type
_entity_poly.pdbx_seq_one_letter_code
_entity_poly.pdbx_strand_id
1 'polypeptide(L)'
;MKVLETRVEQITDEDTSINDLCFRPDGSQLIVAAGNKVLVFDPLDCKLIKGLAGHKETVYCLSYAKDGSLFASGGADKTVIIWTTELEGILRFQLINRLEPLSIRLLLFI
;
A
#
# COMPACT_ATOMS: atom_id res chain seq x y z
N MET A 1 1.23 34.46 -12.82
CA MET A 1 1.72 33.10 -12.55
C MET A 1 1.34 32.76 -11.12
N LYS A 2 0.47 31.77 -10.92
CA LYS A 2 0.10 31.31 -9.57
C LYS A 2 1.26 30.45 -9.08
N VAL A 3 2.00 30.93 -8.08
CA VAL A 3 3.01 30.11 -7.41
C VAL A 3 2.24 28.97 -6.75
N LEU A 4 2.49 27.74 -7.18
CA LEU A 4 1.95 26.56 -6.51
C LEU A 4 2.69 26.47 -5.18
N GLU A 5 2.04 26.89 -4.10
CA GLU A 5 2.56 26.68 -2.76
C GLU A 5 2.66 25.16 -2.53
N THR A 6 3.87 24.70 -2.23
CA THR A 6 4.11 23.30 -1.90
C THR A 6 3.57 23.05 -0.50
N ARG A 7 2.49 22.28 -0.38
CA ARG A 7 1.92 21.86 0.90
C ARG A 7 2.62 20.57 1.35
N VAL A 8 3.19 20.58 2.56
CA VAL A 8 3.83 19.41 3.19
C VAL A 8 3.01 19.07 4.43
N GLU A 9 2.46 17.86 4.48
CA GLU A 9 1.72 17.36 5.64
C GLU A 9 2.30 16.03 6.12
N GLN A 10 2.38 15.89 7.44
CA GLN A 10 2.76 14.64 8.07
C GLN A 10 1.54 13.75 8.17
N ILE A 11 1.61 12.58 7.53
CA ILE A 11 0.47 11.68 7.36
C ILE A 11 0.57 10.40 8.19
N THR A 12 1.70 10.14 8.87
CA THR A 12 1.92 8.95 9.69
C THR A 12 2.60 9.27 11.03
N ASP A 13 2.40 8.37 12.00
CA ASP A 13 3.07 8.42 13.30
C ASP A 13 4.60 8.29 13.15
N GLU A 14 5.36 9.02 13.98
CA GLU A 14 6.82 9.21 13.83
C GLU A 14 7.66 7.92 13.95
N ASP A 15 7.12 6.86 14.55
CA ASP A 15 7.85 5.61 14.78
C ASP A 15 7.63 4.53 13.71
N THR A 16 6.83 4.80 12.68
CA THR A 16 6.49 3.78 11.68
C THR A 16 7.32 3.94 10.41
N SER A 17 8.18 2.96 10.12
CA SER A 17 8.92 2.95 8.85
C SER A 17 7.98 2.77 7.66
N ILE A 18 8.14 3.66 6.67
CA ILE A 18 7.46 3.59 5.38
C ILE A 18 8.37 2.83 4.40
N ASN A 19 7.88 1.72 3.86
CA ASN A 19 8.67 0.87 2.96
C ASN A 19 8.33 1.08 1.48
N ASP A 20 7.07 1.40 1.17
CA ASP A 20 6.60 1.58 -0.20
C ASP A 20 5.34 2.46 -0.24
N LEU A 21 5.07 3.04 -1.39
CA LEU A 21 3.86 3.82 -1.67
C LEU A 21 3.44 3.69 -3.13
N CYS A 22 2.13 3.73 -3.39
CA CYS A 22 1.61 3.76 -4.75
C CYS A 22 0.31 4.54 -4.85
N PHE A 23 0.11 5.22 -5.98
CA PHE A 23 -1.17 5.83 -6.31
C PHE A 23 -2.09 4.80 -6.95
N ARG A 24 -3.38 4.93 -6.67
CA ARG A 24 -4.41 4.34 -7.53
C ARG A 24 -4.30 4.97 -8.93
N PRO A 25 -4.54 4.22 -10.02
CA PRO A 25 -4.37 4.73 -11.38
C PRO A 25 -5.20 5.98 -11.73
N ASP A 26 -6.37 6.15 -11.10
CA ASP A 26 -7.22 7.34 -11.25
C ASP A 26 -6.82 8.52 -10.34
N GLY A 27 -5.80 8.34 -9.50
CA GLY A 27 -5.31 9.34 -8.56
C GLY A 27 -6.22 9.59 -7.36
N SER A 28 -7.29 8.80 -7.17
CA SER A 28 -8.25 9.06 -6.09
C SER A 28 -7.73 8.63 -4.72
N GLN A 29 -6.68 7.80 -4.67
CA GLN A 29 -6.14 7.21 -3.45
C GLN A 29 -4.62 7.11 -3.51
N LEU A 30 -3.98 7.34 -2.37
CA LEU A 30 -2.57 7.01 -2.12
C LEU A 30 -2.52 5.88 -1.10
N ILE A 31 -1.78 4.82 -1.42
CA ILE A 31 -1.57 3.68 -0.53
C ILE A 31 -0.14 3.71 -0.01
N VAL A 32 0.03 3.48 1.28
CA VAL A 32 1.32 3.55 1.97
C VAL A 32 1.52 2.29 2.80
N ALA A 33 2.66 1.62 2.64
CA ALA A 33 3.07 0.49 3.46
C ALA A 33 3.81 1.02 4.69
N ALA A 34 3.17 0.93 5.86
CA ALA A 34 3.66 1.49 7.12
C ALA A 34 3.74 0.37 8.17
N GLY A 35 4.96 -0.10 8.47
CA GLY A 35 5.16 -1.26 9.34
C GLY A 35 4.43 -2.49 8.80
N ASN A 36 3.56 -3.12 9.60
CA ASN A 36 2.71 -4.24 9.19
C ASN A 36 1.31 -3.83 8.66
N LYS A 37 1.08 -2.54 8.50
CA LYS A 37 -0.20 -1.98 8.03
C LYS A 37 -0.08 -1.43 6.63
N VAL A 38 -1.21 -1.43 5.93
CA VAL A 38 -1.37 -0.67 4.70
C VAL A 38 -2.33 0.48 4.97
N LEU A 39 -1.90 1.70 4.73
CA LEU A 39 -2.68 2.92 4.96
C LEU A 39 -3.19 3.46 3.63
N VAL A 40 -4.43 3.93 3.61
CA VAL A 40 -5.11 4.51 2.45
C VAL A 40 -5.40 5.97 2.74
N PHE A 41 -4.93 6.87 1.87
CA PHE A 41 -5.08 8.31 2.00
C PHE A 41 -5.83 8.91 0.83
N ASP A 42 -6.54 10.00 1.10
CA ASP A 42 -6.97 10.95 0.09
C ASP A 42 -5.77 11.87 -0.23
N PRO A 43 -5.24 11.87 -1.47
CA PRO A 43 -4.06 12.66 -1.80
C PRO A 43 -4.35 14.15 -1.97
N LEU A 44 -5.61 14.57 -2.12
CA LEU A 44 -5.98 15.99 -2.23
C LEU A 44 -6.08 16.64 -0.85
N ASP A 45 -6.66 15.92 0.09
CA ASP A 45 -6.94 16.39 1.45
C ASP A 45 -5.91 15.91 2.48
N CYS A 46 -4.98 15.03 2.09
CA CYS A 46 -3.99 14.36 2.95
C CYS A 46 -4.62 13.62 4.15
N LYS A 47 -5.88 13.22 4.04
CA LYS A 47 -6.61 12.55 5.12
C LYS A 47 -6.45 11.05 5.04
N LEU A 48 -6.22 10.42 6.19
CA LEU A 48 -6.30 8.97 6.31
C LEU A 48 -7.75 8.52 6.11
N ILE A 49 -8.00 7.78 5.03
CA ILE A 49 -9.29 7.17 4.72
C ILE A 49 -9.44 5.88 5.53
N LYS A 50 -8.41 5.02 5.52
CA LYS A 50 -8.48 3.70 6.15
C LYS A 50 -7.10 3.12 6.47
N GLY A 51 -7.02 2.41 7.60
CA GLY A 51 -5.90 1.50 7.90
C GLY A 51 -6.33 0.06 7.69
N LEU A 52 -5.56 -0.69 6.92
CA LEU A 52 -5.81 -2.09 6.60
C LEU A 52 -4.84 -2.96 7.39
N ALA A 53 -5.41 -3.82 8.24
CA ALA A 53 -4.68 -4.79 9.05
C ALA A 53 -4.85 -6.18 8.44
N GLY A 54 -3.75 -6.91 8.25
CA GLY A 54 -3.80 -8.26 7.70
C GLY A 54 -2.45 -8.96 7.64
N HIS A 55 -1.41 -8.19 7.31
CA HIS A 55 -0.03 -8.66 7.45
C HIS A 55 0.35 -8.77 8.93
N LYS A 56 1.03 -9.86 9.27
CA LYS A 56 1.53 -10.09 10.64
C LYS A 56 2.88 -9.42 10.88
N GLU A 57 3.61 -9.17 9.81
CA GLU A 57 4.95 -8.60 9.80
C GLU A 57 5.02 -7.44 8.79
N THR A 58 6.19 -6.79 8.70
CA THR A 58 6.44 -5.63 7.83
C THR A 58 5.99 -5.85 6.38
N VAL A 59 5.22 -4.90 5.85
CA VAL A 59 4.84 -4.80 4.44
C VAL A 59 5.98 -4.14 3.68
N TYR A 60 6.48 -4.79 2.64
CA TYR A 60 7.62 -4.31 1.87
C TYR A 60 7.24 -3.68 0.54
N CYS A 61 6.10 -4.07 -0.04
CA CYS A 61 5.74 -3.66 -1.38
C CYS A 61 4.24 -3.53 -1.57
N LEU A 62 3.86 -2.64 -2.47
CA LEU A 62 2.50 -2.38 -2.91
C LEU A 62 2.43 -2.34 -4.43
N SER A 63 1.30 -2.76 -5.00
CA SER A 63 1.06 -2.64 -6.44
C SER A 63 -0.43 -2.56 -6.74
N TYR A 64 -0.85 -1.53 -7.46
CA TYR A 64 -2.22 -1.40 -7.96
C TYR A 64 -2.41 -2.18 -9.26
N ALA A 65 -3.57 -2.80 -9.41
CA ALA A 65 -4.06 -3.21 -10.71
C ALA A 65 -4.33 -1.96 -11.57
N LYS A 66 -4.10 -2.09 -12.88
CA LYS A 66 -4.20 -0.98 -13.84
C LYS A 66 -5.60 -0.37 -13.93
N ASP A 67 -6.64 -1.18 -13.68
CA ASP A 67 -8.03 -0.74 -13.63
C ASP A 67 -8.41 -0.07 -12.29
N GLY A 68 -7.52 -0.08 -11.29
CA GLY A 68 -7.76 0.46 -9.96
C GLY A 68 -8.75 -0.33 -9.11
N SER A 69 -9.21 -1.51 -9.57
CA SER A 69 -10.20 -2.32 -8.84
C SER A 69 -9.58 -3.02 -7.63
N LEU A 70 -8.31 -3.41 -7.76
CA LEU A 70 -7.56 -4.19 -6.79
C LEU A 70 -6.17 -3.61 -6.57
N PHE A 71 -5.59 -3.93 -5.42
CA PHE A 71 -4.16 -3.81 -5.20
C PHE A 71 -3.63 -4.97 -4.37
N ALA A 72 -2.34 -5.25 -4.51
CA ALA A 72 -1.64 -6.29 -3.77
C ALA A 72 -0.65 -5.68 -2.80
N SER A 73 -0.49 -6.32 -1.65
CA SER A 73 0.60 -6.05 -0.70
C SER A 73 1.38 -7.32 -0.41
N GLY A 74 2.72 -7.21 -0.36
CA GLY A 74 3.61 -8.29 0.00
C GLY A 74 4.36 -7.97 1.29
N GLY A 75 4.41 -8.92 2.22
CA GLY A 75 5.01 -8.73 3.55
C GLY A 75 6.02 -9.80 3.94
N ALA A 76 6.80 -9.50 4.99
CA ALA A 76 7.79 -10.41 5.58
C ALA A 76 7.17 -11.68 6.16
N ASP A 77 5.85 -11.67 6.40
CA ASP A 77 5.07 -12.82 6.85
C ASP A 77 4.88 -13.89 5.76
N LYS A 78 5.57 -13.73 4.61
CA LYS A 78 5.55 -14.62 3.44
C LYS A 78 4.16 -14.75 2.84
N THR A 79 3.35 -13.70 2.99
CA THR A 79 2.02 -13.64 2.39
C THR A 79 1.90 -12.48 1.41
N VAL A 80 1.04 -12.68 0.42
CA VAL A 80 0.53 -11.63 -0.46
C VAL A 80 -0.94 -11.50 -0.17
N ILE A 81 -1.40 -10.29 0.12
CA ILE A 81 -2.82 -9.99 0.36
C ILE A 81 -3.33 -9.16 -0.81
N ILE A 82 -4.45 -9.59 -1.38
CA ILE A 82 -5.18 -8.84 -2.41
C ILE A 82 -6.32 -8.10 -1.75
N TRP A 83 -6.35 -6.79 -1.96
CA TRP A 83 -7.32 -5.86 -1.41
C TRP A 83 -8.19 -5.33 -2.53
N THR A 84 -9.49 -5.18 -2.26
CA THR A 84 -10.37 -4.31 -3.06
C THR A 84 -10.48 -2.95 -2.41
N THR A 85 -10.81 -1.96 -3.21
CA THR A 85 -11.09 -0.60 -2.75
C THR A 85 -12.35 -0.49 -1.87
N GLU A 86 -13.23 -1.50 -1.86
CA GLU A 86 -14.48 -1.51 -1.08
C GLU A 86 -14.49 -2.43 0.16
N LEU A 87 -13.65 -3.48 0.20
CA LEU A 87 -13.64 -4.47 1.29
C LEU A 87 -12.27 -4.63 1.97
N GLU A 88 -12.31 -4.91 3.27
CA GLU A 88 -11.17 -5.35 4.08
C GLU A 88 -10.68 -6.72 3.55
N GLY A 89 -9.66 -6.73 2.69
CA GLY A 89 -8.86 -7.89 2.28
C GLY A 89 -9.65 -9.09 1.75
N ILE A 90 -9.66 -9.30 0.43
CA ILE A 90 -10.48 -10.38 -0.17
C ILE A 90 -9.76 -11.72 -0.16
N LEU A 91 -8.46 -11.76 -0.52
CA LEU A 91 -7.73 -13.01 -0.68
C LEU A 91 -6.35 -12.93 -0.04
N ARG A 92 -6.00 -13.95 0.74
CA ARG A 92 -4.67 -14.14 1.32
C ARG A 92 -4.00 -15.33 0.67
N PHE A 93 -2.90 -15.07 -0.02
CA PHE A 93 -2.04 -16.11 -0.58
C PHE A 93 -0.80 -16.26 0.29
N GLN A 94 -0.47 -17.49 0.70
CA GLN A 94 0.80 -17.78 1.35
C GLN A 94 1.77 -18.28 0.29
N LEU A 95 2.91 -17.60 0.13
CA LEU A 95 3.97 -18.13 -0.71
C LEU A 95 4.64 -19.29 0.02
N ILE A 96 4.42 -20.50 -0.47
CA ILE A 96 4.97 -21.73 0.12
C ILE A 96 6.46 -21.91 -0.24
N ASN A 97 7.00 -21.14 -1.18
CA ASN A 97 8.39 -21.27 -1.61
C ASN A 97 9.23 -20.01 -1.36
N ARG A 98 10.48 -20.30 -0.99
CA ARG A 98 11.56 -19.49 -0.41
C ARG A 98 11.99 -18.29 -1.29
N LEU A 99 11.11 -17.31 -1.49
CA LEU A 99 11.52 -16.01 -2.04
C LEU A 99 12.02 -15.14 -0.88
N GLU A 100 13.29 -14.74 -0.97
CA GLU A 100 13.91 -13.76 -0.08
C GLU A 100 13.01 -12.50 -0.02
N PRO A 101 12.76 -11.91 1.16
CA PRO A 101 11.79 -10.82 1.32
C PRO A 101 12.09 -9.58 0.44
N LEU A 102 13.36 -9.36 0.13
CA LEU A 102 13.86 -8.27 -0.73
C LEU A 102 13.55 -8.45 -2.22
N SER A 103 13.14 -9.66 -2.66
CA SER A 103 12.81 -9.96 -4.05
C SER A 103 11.32 -9.87 -4.38
N ILE A 104 10.46 -9.57 -3.39
CA ILE A 104 9.03 -9.33 -3.64
C ILE A 104 8.87 -7.91 -4.19
N ARG A 105 9.42 -7.64 -5.36
CA ARG A 105 8.88 -6.56 -6.19
C ARG A 105 7.68 -7.21 -6.87
N LEU A 106 6.45 -6.84 -6.48
CA LEU A 106 5.21 -7.29 -7.11
C LEU A 106 5.17 -6.82 -8.59
N LEU A 107 6.04 -7.37 -9.43
CA LEU A 107 5.94 -7.36 -10.87
C LEU A 107 4.93 -8.45 -11.23
N LEU A 108 3.65 -8.08 -11.26
CA LEU A 108 2.80 -8.25 -12.44
C LEU A 108 1.37 -7.80 -12.11
N PHE A 109 1.04 -6.59 -12.54
CA PHE A 109 -0.29 -6.24 -13.06
C PHE A 109 -0.07 -5.29 -14.24
N ILE A 110 0.53 -5.82 -15.32
CA ILE A 110 0.59 -5.13 -16.63
C ILE A 110 -0.77 -5.16 -17.30
#